data_AF-A0A3B0TSA3-F1
#
_entry.id   AF-A0A3B0TSA3-F1
#
_cell.length_a   1.000
_cell.length_b   1.000
_cell.length_c   1.000
_cell.angle_alpha   90.00
_cell.angle_beta   90.00
_cell.angle_gamma   90.00
#
_symmetry.space_group_name_H-M   'P 1'
#
loop_
_entity.id
_entity.type
_entity.pdbx_description
1 polymer ?
#
loop_
_entity_poly.entity_id
_entity_poly.type
_entity_poly.pdbx_seq_one_letter_code
_entity_poly.pdbx_strand_id
1 'polypeptide(L)' 'MSFKADIITLFPELFPGPLGISVLGRALEQDLWSLKTSQLRDFALDK' A
#
# COMPACT_ATOMS: atom_id res chain seq x y z
N MET A 1 -18.59 4.40 1.19
CA MET A 1 -17.16 4.78 1.31
C MET A 1 -16.35 3.51 1.24
N SER A 2 -15.44 3.34 0.26
CA SER A 2 -14.53 2.20 0.25
C SER A 2 -13.37 2.46 1.22
N PHE A 3 -12.87 1.40 1.83
CA PHE A 3 -11.75 1.45 2.76
C PHE A 3 -10.46 1.84 2.02
N LYS A 4 -9.63 2.72 2.60
CA LYS A 4 -8.34 3.15 2.04
C LYS A 4 -7.24 2.96 3.07
N ALA A 5 -6.16 2.29 2.68
CA ALA A 5 -4.98 2.07 3.50
C ALA A 5 -3.78 2.81 2.89
N ASP A 6 -3.09 3.60 3.71
CA ASP A 6 -1.84 4.25 3.35
C ASP A 6 -0.71 3.64 4.20
N ILE A 7 0.33 3.11 3.54
CA ILE A 7 1.51 2.55 4.19
C ILE A 7 2.71 3.46 3.94
N ILE A 8 3.28 3.95 5.03
CA ILE A 8 4.54 4.69 5.03
C ILE A 8 5.65 3.71 5.40
N THR A 9 6.61 3.53 4.49
CA THR A 9 7.64 2.50 4.65
C THR A 9 8.93 2.91 3.94
N LEU A 10 10.05 2.32 4.37
CA LEU A 10 11.32 2.41 3.66
C LEU A 10 11.39 1.49 2.42
N PHE A 11 10.48 0.52 2.33
CA PHE A 11 10.47 -0.55 1.31
C PHE A 11 9.09 -0.67 0.63
N PRO A 12 8.62 0.34 -0.13
CA PRO A 12 7.32 0.33 -0.79
C PRO A 12 7.16 -0.83 -1.80
N GLU A 13 8.25 -1.34 -2.37
CA GLU A 13 8.31 -2.45 -3.31
C GLU A 13 7.88 -3.81 -2.73
N LEU A 14 7.85 -3.93 -1.39
CA LEU A 14 7.37 -5.15 -0.72
C LEU A 14 5.84 -5.28 -0.76
N PHE A 15 5.13 -4.24 -1.21
CA PHE A 15 3.68 -4.17 -1.24
C PHE A 15 3.14 -4.32 -2.68
N PRO A 16 1.92 -4.90 -2.84
CA PRO A 16 0.98 -5.28 -1.78
C PRO A 16 1.39 -6.56 -1.02
N GLY A 17 2.36 -7.33 -1.53
CA GLY A 17 2.85 -8.54 -0.86
C GLY A 17 1.69 -9.49 -0.52
N PRO A 18 1.58 -9.99 0.72
CA PRO A 18 0.44 -10.80 1.16
C PRO A 18 -0.93 -10.11 1.04
N LEU A 19 -1.01 -8.78 0.96
CA LEU A 19 -2.29 -8.07 0.75
C LEU A 19 -2.82 -8.25 -0.67
N GLY A 20 -1.98 -8.71 -1.60
CA GLY A 20 -2.36 -9.01 -2.98
C GLY A 20 -2.93 -10.40 -3.20
N ILE A 21 -3.14 -11.21 -2.15
CA ILE A 21 -3.55 -12.62 -2.31
C ILE A 21 -5.00 -12.85 -1.90
N SER A 22 -5.61 -13.90 -2.48
CA SER A 22 -6.94 -14.40 -2.10
C SER A 22 -8.02 -13.30 -2.07
N VAL A 23 -8.85 -13.24 -1.03
CA VAL A 23 -9.95 -12.27 -0.89
C VAL A 23 -9.44 -10.83 -0.86
N LEU A 24 -8.29 -10.56 -0.24
CA LEU A 24 -7.72 -9.22 -0.15
C LEU A 24 -7.31 -8.70 -1.54
N GLY A 25 -6.59 -9.53 -2.31
CA GLY A 25 -6.17 -9.21 -3.67
C GLY A 25 -7.35 -9.01 -4.62
N ARG A 26 -8.32 -9.93 -4.63
CA ARG A 26 -9.52 -9.78 -5.49
C ARG A 26 -10.32 -8.53 -5.16
N ALA A 27 -10.45 -8.19 -3.88
CA ALA A 27 -11.14 -6.96 -3.49
C ALA A 27 -10.35 -5.70 -3.88
N LEU A 28 -9.02 -5.77 -3.93
CA LEU A 28 -8.16 -4.70 -4.40
C LEU A 28 -8.30 -4.51 -5.93
N GLU A 29 -8.34 -5.61 -6.69
CA GLU A 29 -8.57 -5.61 -8.15
C GLU A 29 -9.98 -5.12 -8.54
N GLN A 30 -10.96 -5.30 -7.66
CA GLN A 30 -12.34 -4.84 -7.84
C GLN A 30 -12.61 -3.44 -7.26
N ASP A 31 -11.56 -2.70 -6.87
CA ASP A 31 -11.64 -1.35 -6.29
C ASP A 31 -12.52 -1.26 -5.02
N LEU A 32 -12.76 -2.37 -4.33
CA LEU A 32 -13.54 -2.42 -3.08
C LEU A 32 -12.78 -1.84 -1.89
N TRP A 33 -11.45 -1.81 -1.99
CA TRP A 33 -10.55 -1.05 -1.15
C TRP A 33 -9.32 -0.63 -1.96
N SER A 34 -8.53 0.32 -1.44
CA SER A 34 -7.31 0.77 -2.09
C SER A 34 -6.11 0.76 -1.15
N LEU A 35 -4.93 0.51 -1.72
CA LEU A 35 -3.65 0.58 -1.02
C LEU A 35 -2.74 1.61 -1.70
N LYS A 36 -2.18 2.53 -0.92
CA LYS A 36 -1.09 3.40 -1.35
C LYS A 36 0.14 3.10 -0.51
N THR A 37 1.30 3.00 -1.15
CA THR A 37 2.58 2.98 -0.47
C THR A 37 3.33 4.28 -0.71
N SER A 38 3.94 4.82 0.34
CA SER A 38 4.73 6.04 0.29
C SER A 38 6.12 5.76 0.85
N GLN A 39 7.14 6.17 0.09
CA GLN A 39 8.54 6.03 0.50
C GLN A 39 8.84 7.06 1.61
N LEU A 40 9.20 6.59 2.80
CA LEU A 40 9.51 7.46 3.93
C LEU A 40 10.72 8.36 3.66
N ARG A 41 11.71 7.89 2.88
CA ARG A 41 12.91 8.66 2.53
C ARG A 41 12.62 9.95 1.75
N ASP A 42 11.49 10.01 1.04
CA ASP A 42 11.11 11.21 0.28
C ASP A 42 10.79 12.40 1.21
N PHE A 43 10.63 12.15 2.52
CA PHE A 43 10.29 13.14 3.54
C PHE A 43 11.44 13.40 4.52
N ALA A 44 12.61 12.79 4.32
CA ALA A 44 13.80 13.10 5.12
C ALA A 44 14.33 14.50 4.75
N LEU A 45 14.71 15.28 5.77
CA LEU A 45 15.31 16.61 5.59
C LEU A 45 16.84 16.57 5.61
N ASP A 46 17.40 15.43 6.02
CA ASP A 46 18.81 15.11 6.07
C ASP A 46 19.18 14.08 4.99
N LYS A 47 20.49 13.81 4.85
CA LYS A 47 21.05 12.95 3.81
C LYS A 47 21.93 11.88 4.41
#